data_AF-A0A939IA91-F1
#
_entry.id   AF-A0A939IA91-F1
#
_cell.length_a   1.000
_cell.length_b   1.000
_cell.length_c   1.000
_cell.angle_alpha   90.00
_cell.angle_beta   90.00
_cell.angle_gamma   90.00
#
_symmetry.space_group_name_H-M   'P 1'
#
loop_
_entity.id
_entity.type
_entity.pdbx_description
1 polymer ?
#
loop_
_entity_poly.entity_id
_entity_poly.type
_entity_poly.pdbx_seq_one_letter_code
_entity_poly.pdbx_strand_id
1 'polypeptide(L)'
;MNAGVRANVEGSTGVNAGVGLTALLVAAARAIETHRPDPLARDPYAEHFVRAAPASAHWPVHPRDVPGGDADPLWGRLGRYFALRTRALDDQLLRAAHLGTRQVVLLGAGLDARALRLDWPPGRTVFEVDRPEVLAFKQRVLDGLGTPPAAPHRVAVEADFRTDWSPALTAAGFRPDLPTAWLAEGLLLYLPGAAERELVAAVDRFSAPGSTLAYEAKLGVESAAVRDNPVYTATRERIGVDLLALFDSEPRPDTPADLTARGWTTAVHTPFEFTRHYGRGPLPGPNDTLAANRWVFAARP
;
A
#
# COMPACT_ATOMS: atom_id res chain seq x y z
N MET A 1 34.19 -29.75 -11.70
CA MET A 1 34.56 -28.37 -11.34
C MET A 1 33.47 -27.44 -11.87
N ASN A 2 32.64 -26.91 -10.98
CA ASN A 2 31.97 -25.61 -11.09
C ASN A 2 31.21 -25.37 -9.78
N ALA A 3 32.00 -25.10 -8.73
CA ALA A 3 31.54 -24.43 -7.54
C ALA A 3 31.62 -22.94 -7.84
N GLY A 4 30.49 -22.24 -7.93
CA GLY A 4 30.52 -20.83 -8.29
C GLY A 4 29.18 -20.14 -8.52
N VAL A 5 28.10 -20.50 -7.82
CA VAL A 5 26.92 -19.61 -7.63
C VAL A 5 26.34 -19.86 -6.23
N ARG A 6 27.15 -19.60 -5.20
CA ARG A 6 26.69 -19.39 -3.83
C ARG A 6 27.53 -18.24 -3.28
N ALA A 7 27.15 -17.02 -3.59
CA ALA A 7 27.70 -15.83 -2.94
C ALA A 7 26.63 -14.74 -2.91
N ASN A 8 26.25 -14.38 -1.68
CA ASN A 8 25.60 -13.15 -1.24
C ASN A 8 24.09 -12.97 -1.47
N VAL A 9 23.28 -13.74 -0.72
CA VAL A 9 21.90 -13.36 -0.34
C VAL A 9 21.85 -12.79 1.11
N GLU A 10 22.96 -12.75 1.84
CA GLU A 10 22.98 -12.41 3.28
C GLU A 10 23.19 -10.93 3.61
N GLY A 11 23.04 -9.99 2.66
CA GLY A 11 23.35 -8.56 2.90
C GLY A 11 22.22 -7.55 2.73
N SER A 12 21.05 -7.95 2.24
CA SER A 12 19.98 -7.02 1.88
C SER A 12 18.75 -7.21 2.76
N THR A 13 18.71 -6.53 3.91
CA THR A 13 17.54 -6.47 4.80
C THR A 13 16.74 -5.18 4.57
N GLY A 14 15.41 -5.23 4.74
CA GLY A 14 14.52 -4.07 4.64
C GLY A 14 13.99 -3.78 3.24
N VAL A 15 13.93 -2.50 2.84
CA VAL A 15 13.30 -2.08 1.57
C VAL A 15 14.05 -2.54 0.31
N ASN A 16 15.28 -3.03 0.45
CA ASN A 16 16.12 -3.41 -0.69
C ASN A 16 15.90 -4.86 -1.19
N ALA A 17 15.02 -5.65 -0.55
CA ALA A 17 14.72 -7.03 -0.98
C ALA A 17 13.28 -7.46 -0.69
N GLY A 18 12.82 -8.49 -1.41
CA GLY A 18 11.52 -9.14 -1.21
C GLY A 18 10.35 -8.15 -1.33
N VAL A 19 9.43 -8.21 -0.38
CA VAL A 19 8.30 -7.25 -0.26
C VAL A 19 8.78 -5.80 -0.10
N GLY A 20 10.00 -5.58 0.39
CA GLY A 20 10.58 -4.23 0.46
C GLY A 20 10.70 -3.53 -0.90
N LEU A 21 11.02 -4.30 -1.96
CA LEU A 21 11.14 -3.75 -3.32
C LEU A 21 9.80 -3.32 -3.90
N THR A 22 8.69 -3.94 -3.47
CA THR A 22 7.35 -3.52 -3.93
C THR A 22 6.99 -2.15 -3.34
N ALA A 23 7.39 -1.84 -2.11
CA ALA A 23 7.20 -0.51 -1.54
C ALA A 23 7.91 0.58 -2.36
N LEU A 24 9.13 0.30 -2.85
CA LEU A 24 9.87 1.19 -3.75
C LEU A 24 9.22 1.31 -5.14
N LEU A 25 8.66 0.23 -5.67
CA LEU A 25 7.95 0.24 -6.96
C LEU A 25 6.73 1.17 -6.87
N VAL A 26 5.94 1.04 -5.81
CA VAL A 26 4.77 1.90 -5.59
C VAL A 26 5.22 3.35 -5.36
N ALA A 27 6.30 3.60 -4.61
CA ALA A 27 6.84 4.94 -4.44
C ALA A 27 7.29 5.56 -5.79
N ALA A 28 7.99 4.82 -6.65
CA ALA A 28 8.36 5.29 -7.99
C ALA A 28 7.12 5.64 -8.84
N ALA A 29 6.08 4.79 -8.83
CA ALA A 29 4.83 5.11 -9.51
C ALA A 29 4.16 6.39 -8.98
N ARG A 30 4.14 6.60 -7.65
CA ARG A 30 3.64 7.84 -7.05
C ARG A 30 4.49 9.05 -7.44
N ALA A 31 5.81 8.92 -7.51
CA ALA A 31 6.69 9.99 -7.96
C ALA A 31 6.43 10.39 -9.43
N ILE A 32 6.26 9.40 -10.31
CA ILE A 32 5.88 9.61 -11.72
C ILE A 32 4.55 10.37 -11.79
N GLU A 33 3.54 9.95 -11.00
CA GLU A 33 2.26 10.62 -10.96
C GLU A 33 2.38 12.06 -10.43
N THR A 34 3.11 12.31 -9.33
CA THR A 34 3.32 13.64 -8.75
C THR A 34 3.81 14.67 -9.78
N HIS A 35 4.66 14.22 -10.72
CA HIS A 35 5.26 15.05 -11.76
C HIS A 35 4.41 15.19 -13.03
N ARG A 36 3.22 14.62 -13.09
CA ARG A 36 2.28 14.87 -14.18
C ARG A 36 1.73 16.29 -14.11
N PRO A 37 1.34 16.89 -15.25
CA PRO A 37 0.69 18.19 -15.25
C PRO A 37 -0.68 18.16 -14.54
N ASP A 38 -1.34 17.01 -14.53
CA ASP A 38 -2.69 16.78 -14.03
C ASP A 38 -2.77 15.58 -13.07
N PRO A 39 -2.01 15.61 -11.94
CA PRO A 39 -1.85 14.46 -11.08
C PRO A 39 -3.13 14.14 -10.32
N LEU A 40 -3.46 12.85 -10.23
CA LEU A 40 -4.51 12.32 -9.36
C LEU A 40 -4.16 12.51 -7.88
N ALA A 41 -2.91 12.27 -7.51
CA ALA A 41 -2.39 12.46 -6.17
C ALA A 41 -0.97 13.02 -6.24
N ARG A 42 -0.61 13.86 -5.26
CA ARG A 42 0.74 14.40 -5.10
C ARG A 42 1.37 13.80 -3.85
N ASP A 43 2.49 13.10 -4.05
CA ASP A 43 3.39 12.62 -3.01
C ASP A 43 4.77 13.25 -3.24
N PRO A 44 5.10 14.35 -2.54
CA PRO A 44 6.39 15.04 -2.71
C PRO A 44 7.56 14.27 -2.07
N TYR A 45 7.29 13.21 -1.28
CA TYR A 45 8.31 12.42 -0.60
C TYR A 45 8.71 11.16 -1.39
N ALA A 46 7.81 10.69 -2.28
CA ALA A 46 7.97 9.47 -3.05
C ALA A 46 9.31 9.38 -3.80
N GLU A 47 9.72 10.43 -4.52
CA GLU A 47 11.00 10.43 -5.25
C GLU A 47 12.18 10.27 -4.30
N HIS A 48 12.18 10.97 -3.15
CA HIS A 48 13.27 10.89 -2.18
C HIS A 48 13.49 9.46 -1.67
N PHE A 49 12.41 8.72 -1.41
CA PHE A 49 12.54 7.31 -1.01
C PHE A 49 13.13 6.43 -2.11
N VAL A 50 12.74 6.65 -3.37
CA VAL A 50 13.26 5.91 -4.53
C VAL A 50 14.75 6.19 -4.73
N ARG A 51 15.15 7.47 -4.69
CA ARG A 51 16.55 7.87 -4.87
C ARG A 51 17.47 7.42 -3.73
N ALA A 52 16.94 7.31 -2.51
CA ALA A 52 17.72 6.89 -1.34
C ALA A 52 18.02 5.38 -1.27
N ALA A 53 17.31 4.55 -2.04
CA ALA A 53 17.53 3.11 -2.07
C ALA A 53 18.34 2.70 -3.31
N PRO A 54 19.55 2.11 -3.15
CA PRO A 54 20.39 1.72 -4.30
C PRO A 54 19.67 0.82 -5.32
N ALA A 55 18.78 -0.05 -4.85
CA ALA A 55 18.03 -0.98 -5.70
C ALA A 55 17.09 -0.27 -6.70
N SER A 56 16.62 0.94 -6.38
CA SER A 56 15.63 1.67 -7.17
C SER A 56 16.08 3.08 -7.58
N ALA A 57 17.28 3.52 -7.18
CA ALA A 57 17.79 4.86 -7.45
C ALA A 57 17.81 5.23 -8.95
N HIS A 58 17.85 4.24 -9.84
CA HIS A 58 17.86 4.40 -11.30
C HIS A 58 16.47 4.25 -11.95
N TRP A 59 15.41 3.97 -11.19
CA TRP A 59 14.06 3.81 -11.73
C TRP A 59 13.47 5.15 -12.17
N PRO A 60 12.52 5.14 -13.13
CA PRO A 60 11.76 6.33 -13.52
C PRO A 60 11.02 6.96 -12.33
N VAL A 61 11.11 8.29 -12.22
CA VAL A 61 10.33 9.08 -11.24
C VAL A 61 9.64 10.27 -11.88
N HIS A 62 9.86 10.51 -13.17
CA HIS A 62 9.18 11.52 -13.97
C HIS A 62 8.51 10.87 -15.19
N PRO A 63 7.34 11.36 -15.66
CA PRO A 63 6.65 10.81 -16.83
C PRO A 63 7.51 10.74 -18.11
N ARG A 64 8.46 11.67 -18.25
CA ARG A 64 9.39 11.71 -19.40
C ARG A 64 10.42 10.59 -19.39
N ASP A 65 10.64 9.97 -18.23
CA ASP A 65 11.60 8.89 -18.05
C ASP A 65 10.95 7.51 -18.37
N VAL A 66 9.63 7.47 -18.61
CA VAL A 66 8.88 6.23 -18.85
C VAL A 66 8.92 5.84 -20.32
N PRO A 67 9.55 4.71 -20.69
CA PRO A 67 9.62 4.28 -22.09
C PRO A 67 8.24 3.96 -22.64
N GLY A 68 7.80 4.62 -23.71
CA GLY A 68 6.46 4.39 -24.28
C GLY A 68 5.30 4.98 -23.46
N GLY A 69 5.59 5.77 -22.42
CA GLY A 69 4.59 6.50 -21.63
C GLY A 69 3.53 5.58 -21.02
N ASP A 70 2.25 5.99 -21.13
CA ASP A 70 1.13 5.28 -20.52
C ASP A 70 0.91 3.85 -21.09
N ALA A 71 1.50 3.51 -22.25
CA ALA A 71 1.47 2.17 -22.82
C ALA A 71 2.49 1.19 -22.20
N ASP A 72 3.47 1.69 -21.44
CA ASP A 72 4.42 0.83 -20.74
C ASP A 72 3.69 -0.06 -19.72
N PRO A 73 3.91 -1.38 -19.69
CA PRO A 73 3.19 -2.26 -18.77
C PRO A 73 3.49 -1.96 -17.30
N LEU A 74 4.72 -1.57 -16.97
CA LEU A 74 5.19 -1.38 -15.60
C LEU A 74 4.91 0.05 -15.11
N TRP A 75 5.55 1.03 -15.73
CA TRP A 75 5.53 2.42 -15.28
C TRP A 75 4.34 3.21 -15.84
N GLY A 76 3.78 2.76 -16.96
CA GLY A 76 2.56 3.31 -17.55
C GLY A 76 1.33 2.69 -16.90
N ARG A 77 0.96 1.48 -17.29
CA ARG A 77 -0.27 0.80 -16.87
C ARG A 77 -0.32 0.53 -15.36
N LEU A 78 0.65 -0.21 -14.82
CA LEU A 78 0.70 -0.50 -13.38
C LEU A 78 1.01 0.77 -12.56
N GLY A 79 1.80 1.70 -13.10
CA GLY A 79 1.99 3.02 -12.50
C GLY A 79 0.68 3.81 -12.34
N ARG A 80 -0.15 3.86 -13.39
CA ARG A 80 -1.49 4.49 -13.35
C ARG A 80 -2.45 3.79 -12.39
N TYR A 81 -2.31 2.48 -12.20
CA TYR A 81 -3.05 1.76 -11.15
C TYR A 81 -2.69 2.30 -9.76
N PHE A 82 -1.40 2.44 -9.44
CA PHE A 82 -0.97 2.97 -8.14
C PHE A 82 -1.35 4.44 -7.93
N ALA A 83 -1.35 5.26 -8.98
CA ALA A 83 -1.88 6.62 -8.94
C ALA A 83 -3.36 6.65 -8.55
N LEU A 84 -4.18 5.85 -9.22
CA LEU A 84 -5.62 5.72 -8.95
C LEU A 84 -5.88 5.21 -7.53
N ARG A 85 -5.15 4.16 -7.12
CA ARG A 85 -5.24 3.58 -5.78
C ARG A 85 -4.91 4.60 -4.70
N THR A 86 -3.85 5.38 -4.90
CA THR A 86 -3.44 6.45 -3.98
C THR A 86 -4.57 7.46 -3.81
N ARG A 87 -5.14 7.97 -4.91
CA ARG A 87 -6.24 8.94 -4.88
C ARG A 87 -7.50 8.41 -4.19
N ALA A 88 -7.94 7.21 -4.53
CA ALA A 88 -9.15 6.63 -3.97
C ALA A 88 -9.05 6.46 -2.44
N LEU A 89 -7.89 6.01 -1.96
CA LEU A 89 -7.63 5.77 -0.55
C LEU A 89 -7.38 7.07 0.23
N ASP A 90 -6.74 8.08 -0.40
CA ASP A 90 -6.61 9.44 0.15
C ASP A 90 -7.99 10.03 0.43
N ASP A 91 -8.88 9.99 -0.57
CA ASP A 91 -10.23 10.52 -0.44
C ASP A 91 -11.02 9.80 0.66
N GLN A 92 -10.86 8.48 0.79
CA GLN A 92 -11.52 7.72 1.85
C GLN A 92 -11.04 8.11 3.25
N LEU A 93 -9.73 8.21 3.43
CA LEU A 93 -9.13 8.58 4.71
C LEU A 93 -9.49 10.00 5.12
N LEU A 94 -9.45 10.95 4.17
CA LEU A 94 -9.85 12.33 4.42
C LEU A 94 -11.34 12.42 4.73
N ARG A 95 -12.22 11.69 4.02
CA ARG A 95 -13.65 11.64 4.35
C ARG A 95 -13.87 11.16 5.79
N ALA A 96 -13.24 10.05 6.19
CA ALA A 96 -13.36 9.53 7.55
C ALA A 96 -12.87 10.55 8.60
N ALA A 97 -11.74 11.21 8.35
CA ALA A 97 -11.21 12.25 9.24
C ALA A 97 -12.16 13.45 9.39
N HIS A 98 -12.81 13.89 8.29
CA HIS A 98 -13.80 14.97 8.31
C HIS A 98 -15.11 14.58 9.02
N LEU A 99 -15.48 13.30 8.98
CA LEU A 99 -16.63 12.77 9.72
C LEU A 99 -16.36 12.56 11.22
N GLY A 100 -15.17 12.91 11.71
CA GLY A 100 -14.87 13.00 13.14
C GLY A 100 -13.85 11.99 13.65
N THR A 101 -13.35 11.09 12.80
CA THR A 101 -12.27 10.17 13.17
C THR A 101 -11.02 10.94 13.59
N ARG A 102 -10.47 10.57 14.76
CA ARG A 102 -9.28 11.21 15.35
C ARG A 102 -8.02 10.37 15.25
N GLN A 103 -8.16 9.08 14.95
CA GLN A 103 -7.04 8.16 14.79
C GLN A 103 -7.06 7.56 13.39
N VAL A 104 -5.91 7.58 12.74
CA VAL A 104 -5.70 6.90 11.46
C VAL A 104 -4.62 5.86 11.68
N VAL A 105 -4.83 4.64 11.20
CA VAL A 105 -3.84 3.56 11.29
C VAL A 105 -3.54 3.04 9.89
N LEU A 106 -2.29 3.19 9.47
CA LEU A 106 -1.76 2.71 8.20
C LEU A 106 -1.04 1.38 8.47
N LEU A 107 -1.69 0.27 8.14
CA LEU A 107 -1.18 -1.10 8.30
C LEU A 107 -0.32 -1.46 7.08
N GLY A 108 0.94 -1.83 7.32
CA GLY A 108 1.91 -2.01 6.24
C GLY A 108 2.27 -0.68 5.61
N ALA A 109 2.54 0.33 6.46
CA ALA A 109 2.68 1.71 6.04
C ALA A 109 3.77 1.92 4.99
N GLY A 110 4.80 1.08 4.94
CA GLY A 110 5.86 1.13 3.94
C GLY A 110 6.42 2.54 3.78
N LEU A 111 6.44 2.99 2.52
CA LEU A 111 6.87 4.33 2.13
C LEU A 111 5.70 5.31 1.94
N ASP A 112 4.54 5.03 2.54
CA ASP A 112 3.37 5.90 2.49
C ASP A 112 3.62 7.23 3.21
N ALA A 113 3.56 8.35 2.49
CA ALA A 113 3.77 9.67 3.08
C ALA A 113 2.48 10.40 3.50
N ARG A 114 1.32 9.72 3.60
CA ARG A 114 0.03 10.34 3.97
C ARG A 114 0.05 11.11 5.28
N ALA A 115 0.79 10.63 6.29
CA ALA A 115 0.97 11.34 7.55
C ALA A 115 1.62 12.72 7.36
N LEU A 116 2.35 12.94 6.26
CA LEU A 116 3.11 14.16 5.99
C LEU A 116 2.47 15.05 4.92
N ARG A 117 1.78 14.44 3.94
CA ARG A 117 1.31 15.13 2.72
C ARG A 117 -0.19 15.42 2.66
N LEU A 118 -1.01 14.77 3.48
CA LEU A 118 -2.45 15.01 3.49
C LEU A 118 -2.81 16.12 4.47
N ASP A 119 -3.80 16.94 4.10
CA ASP A 119 -4.32 18.03 4.92
C ASP A 119 -5.27 17.49 5.99
N TRP A 120 -4.69 16.90 7.03
CA TRP A 120 -5.46 16.35 8.14
C TRP A 120 -6.07 17.47 8.99
N PRO A 121 -7.35 17.35 9.39
CA PRO A 121 -7.90 18.28 10.36
C PRO A 121 -7.11 18.24 11.68
N PRO A 122 -7.03 19.36 12.44
CA PRO A 122 -6.22 19.43 13.66
C PRO A 122 -6.55 18.35 14.70
N GLY A 123 -5.55 17.96 15.48
CA GLY A 123 -5.71 17.01 16.60
C GLY A 123 -5.92 15.56 16.16
N ARG A 124 -5.46 15.19 14.97
CA ARG A 124 -5.42 13.80 14.48
C ARG A 124 -4.05 13.18 14.76
N THR A 125 -4.07 11.89 15.08
CA THR A 125 -2.86 11.07 15.18
C THR A 125 -2.87 10.04 14.05
N VAL A 126 -1.76 9.94 13.32
CA VAL A 126 -1.58 8.93 12.27
C VAL A 126 -0.52 7.94 12.75
N PHE A 127 -0.94 6.71 12.97
CA PHE A 127 -0.08 5.59 13.32
C PHE A 127 0.37 4.88 12.04
N GLU A 128 1.67 4.73 11.87
CA GLU A 128 2.29 3.94 10.80
C GLU A 128 2.79 2.63 11.38
N VAL A 129 2.13 1.52 11.04
CA VAL A 129 2.47 0.18 11.54
C VAL A 129 3.21 -0.58 10.45
N ASP A 130 4.48 -0.91 10.69
CA ASP A 130 5.29 -1.73 9.79
C ASP A 130 6.51 -2.30 10.53
N ARG A 131 7.31 -3.10 9.83
CA ARG A 131 8.54 -3.68 10.35
C ARG A 131 9.57 -2.60 10.69
N PRO A 132 10.38 -2.79 11.76
CA PRO A 132 11.37 -1.82 12.21
C PRO A 132 12.27 -1.29 11.10
N GLU A 133 12.78 -2.19 10.24
CA GLU A 133 13.73 -1.84 9.19
C GLU A 133 13.13 -0.96 8.08
N VAL A 134 11.83 -1.08 7.83
CA VAL A 134 11.11 -0.25 6.85
C VAL A 134 10.87 1.15 7.41
N LEU A 135 10.41 1.23 8.65
CA LEU A 135 10.20 2.50 9.36
C LEU A 135 11.51 3.26 9.55
N ALA A 136 12.58 2.57 9.93
CA ALA A 136 13.92 3.15 10.06
C ALA A 136 14.47 3.69 8.73
N PHE A 137 14.27 2.96 7.62
CA PHE A 137 14.64 3.47 6.29
C PHE A 137 13.89 4.77 5.98
N LYS A 138 12.56 4.77 6.14
CA LYS A 138 11.72 5.93 5.87
C LYS A 138 12.15 7.13 6.71
N GLN A 139 12.36 6.93 8.02
CA GLN A 139 12.77 7.99 8.93
C GLN A 139 14.11 8.60 8.53
N ARG A 140 15.13 7.78 8.22
CA ARG A 140 16.43 8.29 7.75
C ARG A 140 16.33 9.16 6.50
N VAL A 141 15.48 8.79 5.55
CA VAL A 141 15.27 9.61 4.34
C VAL A 141 14.61 10.94 4.70
N LEU A 142 13.58 10.91 5.56
CA LEU A 142 12.86 12.11 6.00
C LEU A 142 13.74 13.07 6.82
N ASP A 143 14.60 12.54 7.70
CA ASP A 143 15.54 13.33 8.49
C ASP A 143 16.51 14.11 7.60
N GLY A 144 16.91 13.51 6.47
CA GLY A 144 17.75 14.15 5.46
C GLY A 144 17.08 15.32 4.72
N LEU A 145 15.75 15.45 4.80
CA LEU A 145 14.99 16.53 4.15
C LEU A 145 14.72 17.74 5.06
N GLY A 146 14.98 17.63 6.37
CA GLY A 146 14.88 18.74 7.32
C GLY A 146 13.45 19.24 7.64
N THR A 147 12.42 18.40 7.55
CA THR A 147 10.99 18.79 7.74
C THR A 147 10.62 19.10 9.21
N PRO A 148 10.07 20.30 9.59
CA PRO A 148 8.62 20.47 9.92
C PRO A 148 8.07 21.96 9.82
N PRO A 149 6.81 22.37 10.17
CA PRO A 149 5.61 21.62 10.65
C PRO A 149 4.24 21.97 9.98
N ALA A 150 3.38 20.96 9.82
CA ALA A 150 1.92 20.99 10.07
C ALA A 150 1.31 19.57 9.93
N ALA A 151 2.14 18.54 10.02
CA ALA A 151 1.66 17.17 9.94
C ALA A 151 0.83 16.85 11.20
N PRO A 152 -0.19 15.98 11.12
CA PRO A 152 -0.76 15.32 12.29
C PRO A 152 0.35 14.72 13.17
N HIS A 153 0.01 14.39 14.41
CA HIS A 153 0.93 13.66 15.27
C HIS A 153 1.22 12.29 14.62
N ARG A 154 2.39 12.16 13.99
CA ARG A 154 2.84 10.93 13.32
C ARG A 154 3.51 10.04 14.35
N VAL A 155 3.05 8.80 14.45
CA VAL A 155 3.58 7.80 15.39
C VAL A 155 3.99 6.55 14.62
N ALA A 156 5.28 6.25 14.60
CA ALA A 156 5.78 4.99 14.04
C ALA A 156 5.60 3.86 15.06
N VAL A 157 5.04 2.74 14.64
CA VAL A 157 4.77 1.56 15.47
C VAL A 157 5.44 0.35 14.82
N GLU A 158 6.51 -0.12 15.44
CA GLU A 158 7.27 -1.27 14.96
C GLU A 158 6.50 -2.57 15.26
N ALA A 159 6.10 -3.29 14.22
CA ALA A 159 5.41 -4.57 14.34
C ALA A 159 5.54 -5.46 13.08
N ASP A 160 5.30 -6.75 13.25
CA ASP A 160 5.20 -7.72 12.15
C ASP A 160 3.83 -8.40 12.18
N PHE A 161 3.08 -8.31 11.07
CA PHE A 161 1.73 -8.87 10.94
C PHE A 161 1.67 -10.41 10.96
N ARG A 162 2.82 -11.10 10.95
CA ARG A 162 2.90 -12.55 11.21
C ARG A 162 2.78 -12.89 12.70
N THR A 163 2.83 -11.88 13.57
CA THR A 163 2.71 -11.97 15.03
C THR A 163 1.62 -10.99 15.52
N ASP A 164 1.30 -11.03 16.81
CA ASP A 164 0.35 -10.08 17.38
C ASP A 164 0.96 -8.66 17.47
N TRP A 165 0.53 -7.80 16.54
CA TRP A 165 0.97 -6.42 16.38
C TRP A 165 0.20 -5.45 17.30
N SER A 166 -0.93 -5.87 17.87
CA SER A 166 -1.86 -4.99 18.58
C SER A 166 -1.35 -4.40 19.91
N PRO A 167 -0.50 -5.10 20.70
CA PRO A 167 0.07 -4.53 21.93
C PRO A 167 0.98 -3.34 21.64
N ALA A 168 1.78 -3.40 20.58
CA ALA A 168 2.68 -2.32 20.18
C ALA A 168 1.89 -1.05 19.81
N LEU A 169 0.79 -1.21 19.06
CA LEU A 169 -0.09 -0.10 18.71
C LEU A 169 -0.70 0.56 19.96
N THR A 170 -1.21 -0.23 20.90
CA THR A 170 -1.80 0.28 22.14
C THR A 170 -0.76 1.00 23.01
N ALA A 171 0.44 0.43 23.14
CA ALA A 171 1.55 1.05 23.88
C ALA A 171 2.01 2.38 23.27
N ALA A 172 1.86 2.55 21.95
CA ALA A 172 2.14 3.79 21.24
C ALA A 172 1.08 4.90 21.44
N GLY A 173 0.04 4.63 22.24
CA GLY A 173 -1.00 5.60 22.59
C GLY A 173 -2.29 5.49 21.78
N PHE A 174 -2.45 4.43 20.98
CA PHE A 174 -3.72 4.13 20.33
C PHE A 174 -4.83 3.82 21.33
N ARG A 175 -6.04 4.29 21.03
CA ARG A 175 -7.23 4.18 21.88
C ARG A 175 -8.33 3.38 21.18
N PRO A 176 -8.60 2.12 21.56
CA PRO A 176 -9.66 1.32 20.94
C PRO A 176 -11.07 1.84 21.21
N ASP A 177 -11.22 2.69 22.22
CA ASP A 177 -12.46 3.37 22.58
C ASP A 177 -12.81 4.56 21.65
N LEU A 178 -11.91 4.92 20.72
CA LEU A 178 -12.12 6.01 19.76
C LEU A 178 -12.33 5.49 18.32
N PRO A 179 -13.22 6.14 17.54
CA PRO A 179 -13.38 5.83 16.12
C PRO A 179 -12.06 5.97 15.37
N THR A 180 -11.75 4.97 14.53
CA THR A 180 -10.47 4.84 13.84
C THR A 180 -10.67 4.60 12.34
N ALA A 181 -9.85 5.25 11.51
CA ALA A 181 -9.76 5.00 10.08
C ALA A 181 -8.55 4.11 9.81
N TRP A 182 -8.83 2.85 9.49
CA TRP A 182 -7.83 1.83 9.17
C TRP A 182 -7.60 1.77 7.66
N LEU A 183 -6.34 1.63 7.26
CA LEU A 183 -5.95 1.37 5.88
C LEU A 183 -4.96 0.21 5.82
N ALA A 184 -5.26 -0.82 5.02
CA ALA A 184 -4.31 -1.87 4.64
C ALA A 184 -4.14 -1.88 3.12
N GLU A 185 -3.28 -0.97 2.62
CA GLU A 185 -3.00 -0.79 1.19
C GLU A 185 -1.88 -1.73 0.73
N GLY A 186 -2.14 -2.59 -0.27
CA GLY A 186 -1.11 -3.45 -0.83
C GLY A 186 -0.48 -4.42 0.19
N LEU A 187 -1.25 -4.88 1.20
CA LEU A 187 -0.73 -5.72 2.28
C LEU A 187 -1.28 -7.15 2.21
N LEU A 188 -2.60 -7.32 2.20
CA LEU A 188 -3.26 -8.62 2.42
C LEU A 188 -2.93 -9.67 1.35
N LEU A 189 -2.67 -9.22 0.11
CA LEU A 189 -2.26 -10.09 -1.00
C LEU A 189 -0.89 -10.77 -0.81
N TYR A 190 -0.11 -10.38 0.19
CA TYR A 190 1.16 -11.01 0.58
C TYR A 190 1.05 -11.88 1.84
N LEU A 191 -0.10 -11.88 2.51
CA LEU A 191 -0.28 -12.56 3.79
C LEU A 191 -0.95 -13.92 3.59
N PRO A 192 -0.53 -14.97 4.31
CA PRO A 192 -1.28 -16.23 4.38
C PRO A 192 -2.74 -16.02 4.79
N GLY A 193 -3.63 -16.95 4.42
CA GLY A 193 -5.06 -16.86 4.69
C GLY A 193 -5.38 -16.63 6.17
N ALA A 194 -4.63 -17.29 7.05
CA ALA A 194 -4.79 -17.15 8.50
C ALA A 194 -4.36 -15.76 9.03
N ALA A 195 -3.29 -15.19 8.49
CA ALA A 195 -2.80 -13.88 8.90
C ALA A 195 -3.74 -12.75 8.46
N GLU A 196 -4.34 -12.85 7.27
CA GLU A 196 -5.39 -11.92 6.84
C GLU A 196 -6.61 -11.95 7.79
N ARG A 197 -7.09 -13.16 8.14
CA ARG A 197 -8.22 -13.29 9.08
C ARG A 197 -7.91 -12.70 10.44
N GLU A 198 -6.72 -12.94 10.99
CA GLU A 198 -6.33 -12.37 12.27
C GLU A 198 -6.20 -10.84 12.20
N LEU A 199 -5.62 -10.30 11.11
CA LEU A 199 -5.53 -8.85 10.92
C LEU A 199 -6.92 -8.21 10.90
N VAL A 200 -7.87 -8.76 10.15
CA VAL A 200 -9.24 -8.24 10.09
C VAL A 200 -9.98 -8.42 11.43
N ALA A 201 -9.78 -9.54 12.13
CA ALA A 201 -10.35 -9.77 13.46
C ALA A 201 -9.77 -8.81 14.51
N ALA A 202 -8.49 -8.47 14.42
CA ALA A 202 -7.87 -7.45 15.26
C ALA A 202 -8.45 -6.06 14.96
N VAL A 203 -8.57 -5.66 13.69
CA VAL A 203 -9.21 -4.39 13.32
C VAL A 203 -10.63 -4.30 13.90
N ASP A 204 -11.41 -5.37 13.81
CA ASP A 204 -12.73 -5.45 14.43
C ASP A 204 -12.67 -5.28 15.96
N ARG A 205 -11.79 -6.01 16.64
CA ARG A 205 -11.61 -5.92 18.10
C ARG A 205 -11.20 -4.52 18.58
N PHE A 206 -10.43 -3.79 17.78
CA PHE A 206 -9.87 -2.48 18.13
C PHE A 206 -10.64 -1.28 17.54
N SER A 207 -11.85 -1.50 17.04
CA SER A 207 -12.67 -0.45 16.42
C SER A 207 -13.87 -0.04 17.29
N ALA A 208 -13.98 1.23 17.65
CA ALA A 208 -15.23 1.79 18.19
C ALA A 208 -16.27 2.02 17.06
N PRO A 209 -17.57 2.16 17.39
CA PRO A 209 -18.58 2.66 16.46
C PRO A 209 -18.12 3.91 15.70
N GLY A 210 -18.43 4.01 14.41
CA GLY A 210 -17.94 5.07 13.51
C GLY A 210 -16.54 4.82 12.92
N SER A 211 -15.89 3.69 13.25
CA SER A 211 -14.63 3.30 12.61
C SER A 211 -14.83 2.87 11.16
N THR A 212 -13.80 3.02 10.34
CA THR A 212 -13.81 2.60 8.93
C THR A 212 -12.56 1.78 8.62
N LEU A 213 -12.66 0.80 7.74
CA LEU A 213 -11.55 0.04 7.21
C LEU A 213 -11.56 0.11 5.68
N ALA A 214 -10.43 0.44 5.07
CA ALA A 214 -10.20 0.26 3.64
C ALA A 214 -9.03 -0.71 3.43
N TYR A 215 -9.16 -1.65 2.51
CA TYR A 215 -8.07 -2.55 2.17
C TYR A 215 -8.11 -3.04 0.73
N GLU A 216 -6.95 -3.47 0.25
CA GLU A 216 -6.80 -4.14 -1.03
C GLU A 216 -6.67 -5.65 -0.84
N ALA A 217 -7.46 -6.41 -1.59
CA ALA A 217 -7.34 -7.86 -1.70
C ALA A 217 -7.21 -8.26 -3.16
N LYS A 218 -6.61 -9.43 -3.41
CA LYS A 218 -6.54 -10.03 -4.75
C LYS A 218 -7.22 -11.38 -4.71
N LEU A 219 -8.34 -11.52 -5.42
CA LEU A 219 -9.18 -12.70 -5.35
C LEU A 219 -8.70 -13.81 -6.28
N GLY A 220 -8.64 -15.02 -5.75
CA GLY A 220 -8.33 -16.24 -6.50
C GLY A 220 -6.88 -16.33 -6.97
N VAL A 221 -6.59 -17.43 -7.66
CA VAL A 221 -5.28 -17.67 -8.30
C VAL A 221 -5.37 -17.23 -9.76
N GLU A 222 -4.37 -16.49 -10.21
CA GLU A 222 -4.29 -16.01 -11.59
C GLU A 222 -4.25 -17.16 -12.59
N SER A 223 -5.03 -17.07 -13.66
CA SER A 223 -4.98 -18.02 -14.77
C SER A 223 -3.63 -17.95 -15.49
N ALA A 224 -3.24 -19.01 -16.20
CA ALA A 224 -1.99 -19.02 -16.96
C ALA A 224 -1.87 -17.81 -17.90
N ALA A 225 -2.96 -17.46 -18.60
CA ALA A 225 -2.99 -16.31 -19.51
C ALA A 225 -2.77 -14.96 -18.79
N VAL A 226 -3.22 -14.81 -17.54
CA VAL A 226 -2.96 -13.59 -16.76
C VAL A 226 -1.53 -13.59 -16.20
N ARG A 227 -0.98 -14.75 -15.85
CA ARG A 227 0.41 -14.88 -15.37
C ARG A 227 1.44 -14.52 -16.45
N ASP A 228 1.13 -14.75 -17.72
CA ASP A 228 1.98 -14.38 -18.87
C ASP A 228 1.85 -12.89 -19.27
N ASN A 229 1.05 -12.11 -18.53
CA ASN A 229 0.83 -10.71 -18.86
C ASN A 229 2.14 -9.88 -18.78
N PRO A 230 2.39 -8.96 -19.74
CA PRO A 230 3.58 -8.11 -19.75
C PRO A 230 3.84 -7.32 -18.47
N VAL A 231 2.80 -7.03 -17.67
CA VAL A 231 2.96 -6.40 -16.34
C VAL A 231 3.87 -7.27 -15.45
N TYR A 232 3.56 -8.56 -15.30
CA TYR A 232 4.35 -9.45 -14.43
C TYR A 232 5.75 -9.68 -14.99
N THR A 233 5.87 -9.94 -16.29
CA THR A 233 7.16 -10.12 -16.96
C THR A 233 8.04 -8.88 -16.82
N ALA A 234 7.50 -7.68 -17.04
CA ALA A 234 8.25 -6.43 -16.91
C ALA A 234 8.70 -6.16 -15.47
N THR A 235 7.87 -6.45 -14.45
CA THR A 235 8.28 -6.32 -13.05
C THR A 235 9.46 -7.23 -12.72
N ARG A 236 9.44 -8.48 -13.18
CA ARG A 236 10.51 -9.44 -12.93
C ARG A 236 11.80 -9.06 -13.68
N GLU A 237 11.70 -8.77 -14.97
CA GLU A 237 12.87 -8.61 -15.83
C GLU A 237 13.53 -7.24 -15.72
N ARG A 238 12.76 -6.18 -15.49
CA ARG A 238 13.29 -4.80 -15.52
C ARG A 238 13.71 -4.28 -14.15
N ILE A 239 13.06 -4.76 -13.08
CA ILE A 239 13.30 -4.29 -11.72
C ILE A 239 13.55 -5.42 -10.71
N GLY A 240 13.60 -6.68 -11.15
CA GLY A 240 13.91 -7.82 -10.29
C GLY A 240 12.80 -8.18 -9.29
N VAL A 241 11.56 -7.72 -9.52
CA VAL A 241 10.42 -7.98 -8.64
C VAL A 241 9.49 -9.02 -9.27
N ASP A 242 9.55 -10.26 -8.79
CA ASP A 242 8.59 -11.30 -9.18
C ASP A 242 7.32 -11.20 -8.33
N LEU A 243 6.36 -10.39 -8.78
CA LEU A 243 5.08 -10.21 -8.06
C LEU A 243 4.33 -11.52 -7.84
N LEU A 244 4.36 -12.44 -8.82
CA LEU A 244 3.65 -13.72 -8.70
C LEU A 244 4.26 -14.63 -7.64
N ALA A 245 5.58 -14.54 -7.41
CA ALA A 245 6.25 -15.25 -6.34
C ALA A 245 6.07 -14.61 -4.95
N LEU A 246 5.70 -13.32 -4.90
CA LEU A 246 5.43 -12.60 -3.65
C LEU A 246 3.98 -12.79 -3.19
N PHE A 247 3.03 -12.95 -4.11
CA PHE A 247 1.63 -13.17 -3.76
C PHE A 247 1.45 -14.48 -3.00
N ASP A 248 0.65 -14.43 -1.95
CA ASP A 248 0.26 -15.64 -1.25
C ASP A 248 -0.63 -16.51 -2.15
N SER A 249 -0.32 -17.81 -2.24
CA SER A 249 -1.01 -18.73 -3.14
C SER A 249 -2.22 -19.42 -2.50
N GLU A 250 -2.46 -19.23 -1.20
CA GLU A 250 -3.62 -19.82 -0.54
C GLU A 250 -4.92 -19.15 -1.02
N PRO A 251 -6.04 -19.90 -1.09
CA PRO A 251 -7.35 -19.30 -1.31
C PRO A 251 -7.62 -18.19 -0.29
N ARG A 252 -7.98 -16.99 -0.79
CA ARG A 252 -8.27 -15.87 0.11
C ARG A 252 -9.54 -16.11 0.91
N PRO A 253 -9.55 -15.77 2.22
CA PRO A 253 -10.77 -15.73 3.01
C PRO A 253 -11.76 -14.68 2.47
N ASP A 254 -13.05 -14.90 2.71
CA ASP A 254 -14.09 -13.90 2.42
C ASP A 254 -14.19 -12.90 3.58
N THR A 255 -13.13 -12.10 3.75
CA THR A 255 -13.07 -11.08 4.80
C THR A 255 -14.18 -10.01 4.74
N PRO A 256 -14.73 -9.62 3.56
CA PRO A 256 -15.93 -8.80 3.51
C PRO A 256 -17.16 -9.46 4.16
N ALA A 257 -17.38 -10.76 3.90
CA ALA A 257 -18.47 -11.49 4.55
C ALA A 257 -18.25 -11.61 6.06
N ASP A 258 -17.03 -11.89 6.50
CA ASP A 258 -16.67 -11.96 7.92
C ASP A 258 -16.93 -10.63 8.65
N LEU A 259 -16.55 -9.50 8.05
CA LEU A 259 -16.83 -8.16 8.58
C LEU A 259 -18.34 -7.90 8.66
N THR A 260 -19.08 -8.30 7.63
CA THR A 260 -20.55 -8.15 7.60
C THR A 260 -21.22 -8.95 8.72
N ALA A 261 -20.75 -10.17 8.97
CA ALA A 261 -21.22 -11.01 10.07
C ALA A 261 -20.93 -10.40 11.46
N ARG A 262 -19.91 -9.54 11.56
CA ARG A 262 -19.54 -8.78 12.76
C ARG A 262 -20.28 -7.44 12.88
N GLY A 263 -21.21 -7.16 11.97
CA GLY A 263 -22.05 -5.95 12.00
C GLY A 263 -21.47 -4.76 11.25
N TRP A 264 -20.39 -4.92 10.48
CA TRP A 264 -19.90 -3.87 9.59
C TRP A 264 -20.76 -3.79 8.33
N THR A 265 -20.96 -2.59 7.80
CA THR A 265 -21.39 -2.43 6.40
C THR A 265 -20.17 -2.57 5.50
N THR A 266 -20.23 -3.40 4.46
CA THR A 266 -19.10 -3.62 3.53
C THR A 266 -19.48 -3.31 2.09
N ALA A 267 -18.53 -2.79 1.33
CA ALA A 267 -18.64 -2.55 -0.10
C ALA A 267 -17.35 -3.01 -0.79
N VAL A 268 -17.50 -3.77 -1.87
CA VAL A 268 -16.40 -4.40 -2.61
C VAL A 268 -16.42 -3.90 -4.03
N HIS A 269 -15.34 -3.24 -4.45
CA HIS A 269 -15.26 -2.59 -5.74
C HIS A 269 -14.07 -3.08 -6.56
N THR A 270 -14.21 -3.06 -7.87
CA THR A 270 -13.06 -3.21 -8.78
C THR A 270 -12.33 -1.87 -8.93
N PRO A 271 -11.01 -1.86 -9.19
CA PRO A 271 -10.29 -0.63 -9.53
C PRO A 271 -10.91 0.11 -10.72
N PHE A 272 -11.51 -0.62 -11.68
CA PHE A 272 -12.12 -0.04 -12.88
C PHE A 272 -13.38 0.79 -12.59
N GLU A 273 -14.07 0.58 -11.47
CA GLU A 273 -15.14 1.47 -11.02
C GLU A 273 -14.59 2.85 -10.66
N PHE A 274 -13.44 2.89 -10.00
CA PHE A 274 -12.74 4.14 -9.69
C PHE A 274 -12.13 4.78 -10.93
N THR A 275 -11.64 3.99 -11.89
CA THR A 275 -11.20 4.54 -13.19
C THR A 275 -12.34 5.33 -13.85
N ARG A 276 -13.55 4.78 -13.84
CA ARG A 276 -14.75 5.46 -14.37
C ARG A 276 -15.13 6.69 -13.54
N HIS A 277 -15.08 6.59 -12.21
CA HIS A 277 -15.41 7.69 -11.31
C HIS A 277 -14.48 8.90 -11.48
N TYR A 278 -13.17 8.68 -11.52
CA TYR A 278 -12.17 9.75 -11.67
C TYR A 278 -11.87 10.12 -13.12
N GLY A 279 -12.42 9.37 -14.09
CA GLY A 279 -12.15 9.55 -15.52
C GLY A 279 -10.69 9.29 -15.92
N ARG A 280 -9.92 8.62 -15.06
CA ARG A 280 -8.48 8.38 -15.22
C ARG A 280 -8.07 7.07 -14.57
N GLY A 281 -7.04 6.43 -15.11
CA GLY A 281 -6.55 5.14 -14.63
C GLY A 281 -6.65 4.06 -15.71
N PRO A 282 -6.22 2.83 -15.40
CA PRO A 282 -6.27 1.72 -16.35
C PRO A 282 -7.73 1.32 -16.63
N LEU A 283 -8.03 1.09 -17.92
CA LEU A 283 -9.28 0.46 -18.36
C LEU A 283 -9.12 -1.08 -18.39
N PRO A 284 -10.22 -1.83 -18.22
CA PRO A 284 -10.17 -3.29 -18.27
C PRO A 284 -9.71 -3.77 -19.65
N GLY A 285 -8.78 -4.71 -19.66
CA GLY A 285 -8.32 -5.41 -20.86
C GLY A 285 -8.58 -6.93 -20.81
N PRO A 286 -8.28 -7.65 -21.90
CA PRO A 286 -8.25 -9.11 -21.86
C PRO A 286 -7.11 -9.61 -20.95
N ASN A 287 -7.35 -10.67 -20.18
CA ASN A 287 -6.36 -11.30 -19.29
C ASN A 287 -5.66 -10.28 -18.36
N ASP A 288 -6.44 -9.40 -17.75
CA ASP A 288 -5.94 -8.25 -17.01
C ASP A 288 -5.52 -8.60 -15.59
N THR A 289 -4.26 -8.29 -15.26
CA THR A 289 -3.68 -8.46 -13.92
C THR A 289 -4.43 -7.72 -12.80
N LEU A 290 -5.22 -6.69 -13.13
CA LEU A 290 -5.99 -5.90 -12.17
C LEU A 290 -7.43 -6.39 -12.01
N ALA A 291 -7.90 -7.32 -12.85
CA ALA A 291 -9.28 -7.81 -12.81
C ALA A 291 -9.61 -8.59 -11.54
N ALA A 292 -8.60 -9.23 -10.93
CA ALA A 292 -8.73 -9.94 -9.65
C ALA A 292 -8.63 -9.00 -8.43
N ASN A 293 -8.14 -7.78 -8.60
CA ASN A 293 -7.98 -6.85 -7.49
C ASN A 293 -9.34 -6.34 -7.02
N ARG A 294 -9.49 -6.23 -5.69
CA ARG A 294 -10.67 -5.68 -5.03
C ARG A 294 -10.23 -4.63 -4.03
N TRP A 295 -10.94 -3.52 -4.03
CA TRP A 295 -10.86 -2.51 -2.97
C TRP A 295 -12.10 -2.65 -2.12
N VAL A 296 -11.87 -3.02 -0.86
CA VAL A 296 -12.93 -3.23 0.12
C VAL A 296 -12.98 -2.03 1.03
N PHE A 297 -14.18 -1.52 1.26
CA PHE A 297 -14.47 -0.43 2.18
C PHE A 297 -15.52 -0.91 3.17
N ALA A 298 -15.20 -0.80 4.45
CA ALA A 298 -16.08 -1.20 5.53
C ALA A 298 -16.27 -0.04 6.51
N ALA A 299 -17.47 0.07 7.08
CA ALA A 299 -17.79 1.01 8.14
C ALA A 299 -18.47 0.28 9.29
N ARG A 300 -18.08 0.61 10.53
CA ARG A 300 -18.69 0.11 11.75
C ARG A 300 -19.78 1.09 12.18
N PRO A 301 -21.06 0.67 12.17
CA PRO A 301 -22.16 1.49 12.65
C PRO A 301 -21.98 1.96 14.10
#